data_AF-A0A8W7PR36-F1
#
_entry.id   AF-A0A8W7PR36-F1
#
_cell.length_a   1.000
_cell.length_b   1.000
_cell.length_c   1.000
_cell.angle_alpha   90.00
_cell.angle_beta   90.00
_cell.angle_gamma   90.00
#
_symmetry.space_group_name_H-M   'P 1'
#
loop_
_entity.id
_entity.type
_entity.pdbx_description
1 polymer ?
#
loop_
_entity_poly.entity_id
_entity_poly.type
_entity_poly.pdbx_seq_one_letter_code
_entity_poly.pdbx_strand_id
1 'polypeptide(L)'
;LTDNHIYTIEKDALHDLISLERLDLSHNALTAVPKRAFKGAPALRSLQLDNNQITCLDEGAVKGLTELEILTLNNNNITTLPRDMFAGMPRLRALRLSENPFACDCHLSWLARYLKNASRLAPYTRCHSPGQLKGQKVADLHEQDFKCSGKCADGQRERLCPHPCRCADGIVDCREKSLTTVPSTLPEDTTELRLGAEITSRNSTEKRSLTTGA
;
A
#
# COMPACT_ATOMS: atom_id res chain seq x y z
N LEU A 1 21.67 1.65 2.96
CA LEU A 1 21.39 3.10 2.95
C LEU A 1 20.65 3.49 4.22
N THR A 2 21.08 2.96 5.37
CA THR A 2 20.45 3.25 6.67
C THR A 2 20.90 4.60 7.20
N ASP A 3 20.09 5.24 8.04
CA ASP A 3 20.46 6.49 8.73
C ASP A 3 20.81 7.62 7.75
N ASN A 4 20.00 7.76 6.71
CA ASN A 4 20.15 8.80 5.70
C ASN A 4 18.90 9.73 5.68
N HIS A 5 18.91 10.73 4.80
CA HIS A 5 17.79 11.65 4.61
C HIS A 5 17.02 11.34 3.32
N ILE A 6 16.87 10.06 2.97
CA ILE A 6 16.16 9.66 1.75
C ILE A 6 14.67 9.88 1.97
N TYR A 7 14.06 10.73 1.14
CA TYR A 7 12.63 11.08 1.19
C TYR A 7 11.80 10.39 0.10
N THR A 8 12.42 9.94 -1.00
CA THR A 8 11.76 9.25 -2.10
C THR A 8 12.64 8.16 -2.68
N ILE A 9 12.01 7.09 -3.17
CA ILE A 9 12.67 6.10 -4.03
C ILE A 9 12.39 6.53 -5.47
N GLU A 10 13.42 7.01 -6.18
CA GLU A 10 13.24 7.43 -7.56
C GLU A 10 12.89 6.25 -8.47
N LYS A 11 12.14 6.56 -9.52
CA LYS A 11 11.80 5.56 -10.55
C LYS A 11 13.11 5.04 -11.15
N ASP A 12 13.22 3.73 -11.25
CA ASP A 12 14.39 3.05 -11.81
C ASP A 12 15.70 3.26 -11.02
N ALA A 13 15.64 3.77 -9.77
CA ALA A 13 16.82 3.95 -8.91
C ALA A 13 17.60 2.64 -8.64
N LEU A 14 16.93 1.49 -8.80
CA LEU A 14 17.51 0.16 -8.60
C LEU A 14 17.64 -0.60 -9.94
N HIS A 15 17.67 0.10 -11.07
CA HIS A 15 17.82 -0.50 -12.39
C HIS A 15 19.07 -1.38 -12.44
N ASP A 16 18.95 -2.56 -13.07
CA ASP A 16 20.00 -3.55 -13.27
C ASP A 16 20.75 -4.05 -12.01
N LEU A 17 20.18 -3.86 -10.82
CA LEU A 17 20.68 -4.47 -9.59
C LEU A 17 20.24 -5.94 -9.44
N ILE A 18 20.46 -6.72 -10.49
CA ILE A 18 19.95 -8.09 -10.65
C ILE A 18 20.44 -9.09 -9.59
N SER A 19 21.58 -8.81 -8.95
CA SER A 19 22.19 -9.63 -7.90
C SER A 19 21.96 -9.06 -6.49
N LEU A 20 21.21 -7.96 -6.35
CA LEU A 20 20.97 -7.35 -5.05
C LEU A 20 20.01 -8.21 -4.23
N GLU A 21 20.53 -8.82 -3.16
CA GLU A 21 19.73 -9.68 -2.28
C GLU A 21 19.21 -8.96 -1.04
N ARG A 22 19.88 -7.91 -0.59
CA ARG A 22 19.52 -7.20 0.64
C ARG A 22 19.56 -5.71 0.41
N LEU A 23 18.46 -5.04 0.76
CA LEU A 23 18.32 -3.59 0.69
C LEU A 23 17.83 -3.09 2.04
N ASP A 24 18.66 -2.25 2.66
CA ASP A 24 18.32 -1.59 3.92
C ASP A 24 18.16 -0.09 3.70
N LEU A 25 16.93 0.37 3.87
CA LEU A 25 16.45 1.75 3.79
C LEU A 25 15.85 2.19 5.13
N SER A 26 16.14 1.47 6.22
CA SER A 26 15.67 1.84 7.55
C SER A 26 16.26 3.19 8.02
N HIS A 27 15.59 3.85 8.97
CA HIS A 27 16.04 5.13 9.52
C HIS A 27 16.22 6.22 8.44
N ASN A 28 15.19 6.40 7.63
CA ASN A 28 15.14 7.44 6.59
C ASN A 28 13.84 8.28 6.76
N ALA A 29 13.54 9.13 5.79
CA ALA A 29 12.36 10.00 5.78
C ALA A 29 11.36 9.62 4.67
N LEU A 30 11.33 8.35 4.26
CA LEU A 30 10.42 7.88 3.22
C LEU A 30 8.97 8.03 3.68
N THR A 31 8.13 8.65 2.84
CA THR A 31 6.70 8.87 3.14
C THR A 31 5.78 7.93 2.36
N ALA A 32 6.27 7.35 1.27
CA ALA A 32 5.53 6.40 0.45
C ALA A 32 6.49 5.43 -0.27
N VAL A 33 5.95 4.26 -0.65
CA VAL A 33 6.64 3.30 -1.52
C VAL A 33 5.87 3.21 -2.85
N PRO A 34 6.40 3.76 -3.95
CA PRO A 34 5.68 3.81 -5.21
C PRO A 34 5.63 2.45 -5.91
N LYS A 35 4.71 2.33 -6.87
CA LYS A 35 4.61 1.17 -7.76
C LYS A 35 5.96 0.84 -8.39
N ARG A 36 6.33 -0.44 -8.40
CA ARG A 36 7.58 -0.94 -9.03
C ARG A 36 8.86 -0.32 -8.46
N ALA A 37 8.85 0.26 -7.26
CA ALA A 37 10.04 0.83 -6.61
C ALA A 37 11.25 -0.13 -6.63
N PHE A 38 10.99 -1.44 -6.51
CA PHE A 38 12.02 -2.48 -6.43
C PHE A 38 12.14 -3.37 -7.67
N LYS A 39 11.54 -2.99 -8.81
CA LYS A 39 11.47 -3.85 -10.01
C LYS A 39 12.85 -4.26 -10.56
N GLY A 40 13.87 -3.41 -10.42
CA GLY A 40 15.23 -3.70 -10.92
C GLY A 40 16.06 -4.64 -10.03
N ALA A 41 15.54 -5.04 -8.87
CA ALA A 41 16.19 -5.96 -7.93
C ALA A 41 15.36 -7.25 -7.74
N PRO A 42 15.22 -8.11 -8.76
CA PRO A 42 14.39 -9.32 -8.68
C PRO A 42 14.92 -10.38 -7.70
N ALA A 43 16.22 -10.38 -7.39
CA ALA A 43 16.85 -11.32 -6.45
C ALA A 43 16.71 -10.91 -4.97
N LEU A 44 15.95 -9.85 -4.66
CA LEU A 44 15.86 -9.30 -3.31
C LEU A 44 15.21 -10.31 -2.35
N ARG A 45 15.96 -10.70 -1.32
CA ARG A 45 15.56 -11.60 -0.23
C ARG A 45 15.21 -10.85 1.05
N SER A 46 15.82 -9.69 1.29
CA SER A 46 15.60 -8.88 2.49
C SER A 46 15.41 -7.41 2.13
N LEU A 47 14.26 -6.87 2.51
CA LEU A 47 13.93 -5.45 2.37
C LEU A 47 13.60 -4.87 3.74
N GLN A 48 14.40 -3.91 4.19
CA GLN A 48 14.21 -3.25 5.48
C GLN A 48 13.85 -1.78 5.27
N LEU A 49 12.69 -1.39 5.82
CA LEU A 49 12.09 -0.05 5.72
C LEU A 49 11.65 0.47 7.10
N ASP A 50 12.18 -0.10 8.18
CA ASP A 50 11.87 0.30 9.54
C ASP A 50 12.21 1.78 9.81
N ASN A 51 11.53 2.42 10.76
CA ASN A 51 11.83 3.79 11.19
C ASN A 51 11.85 4.80 10.03
N ASN A 52 10.76 4.80 9.25
CA ASN A 52 10.48 5.80 8.23
C ASN A 52 9.16 6.51 8.55
N GLN A 53 8.64 7.32 7.63
CA GLN A 53 7.37 8.03 7.77
C GLN A 53 6.33 7.52 6.77
N ILE A 54 6.42 6.24 6.39
CA ILE A 54 5.61 5.65 5.31
C ILE A 54 4.15 5.65 5.74
N THR A 55 3.32 6.31 4.94
CA THR A 55 1.86 6.34 5.10
C THR A 55 1.14 5.48 4.07
N CYS A 56 1.77 5.30 2.92
CA CYS A 56 1.18 4.61 1.77
C CYS A 56 2.19 3.67 1.12
N LEU A 57 1.76 2.44 0.86
CA LEU A 57 2.44 1.50 -0.03
C LEU A 57 1.52 1.24 -1.21
N ASP A 58 2.01 1.44 -2.43
CA ASP A 58 1.27 1.13 -3.65
C ASP A 58 0.98 -0.38 -3.76
N GLU A 59 -0.15 -0.76 -4.35
CA GLU A 59 -0.51 -2.17 -4.59
C GLU A 59 0.55 -2.96 -5.37
N GLY A 60 1.34 -2.26 -6.19
CA GLY A 60 2.44 -2.80 -6.98
C GLY A 60 3.81 -2.46 -6.42
N ALA A 61 3.93 -1.99 -5.18
CA ALA A 61 5.20 -1.61 -4.56
C ALA A 61 6.17 -2.80 -4.44
N VAL A 62 5.68 -3.91 -3.87
CA VAL A 62 6.45 -5.15 -3.64
C VAL A 62 6.05 -6.30 -4.56
N LYS A 63 5.16 -6.03 -5.53
CA LYS A 63 4.69 -7.04 -6.48
C LYS A 63 5.84 -7.54 -7.35
N GLY A 64 6.01 -8.85 -7.43
CA GLY A 64 7.05 -9.50 -8.23
C GLY A 64 8.35 -9.81 -7.47
N LEU A 65 8.47 -9.44 -6.20
CA LEU A 65 9.59 -9.85 -5.34
C LEU A 65 9.40 -11.30 -4.85
N THR A 66 9.42 -12.27 -5.77
CA THR A 66 9.10 -13.68 -5.49
C THR A 66 10.11 -14.36 -4.57
N GLU A 67 11.34 -13.86 -4.53
CA GLU A 67 12.43 -14.35 -3.66
C GLU A 67 12.44 -13.71 -2.27
N LEU A 68 11.54 -12.76 -1.98
CA LEU A 68 11.56 -12.01 -0.72
C LEU A 68 11.24 -12.92 0.47
N GLU A 69 12.14 -12.94 1.45
CA GLU A 69 12.03 -13.73 2.68
C GLU A 69 11.69 -12.87 3.89
N ILE A 70 12.22 -11.64 3.91
CA ILE A 70 12.13 -10.71 5.04
C ILE A 70 11.67 -9.35 4.53
N LEU A 71 10.55 -8.87 5.07
CA LEU A 71 10.07 -7.49 4.89
C LEU A 71 9.84 -6.85 6.25
N THR A 72 10.50 -5.72 6.51
CA THR A 72 10.33 -4.98 7.77
C THR A 72 9.88 -3.55 7.50
N LEU A 73 8.84 -3.13 8.20
CA LEU A 73 8.13 -1.85 8.06
C LEU A 73 7.76 -1.31 9.44
N ASN A 74 8.46 -1.70 10.50
CA ASN A 74 8.12 -1.25 11.85
C ASN A 74 8.30 0.25 11.99
N ASN A 75 7.55 0.82 12.93
CA ASN A 75 7.70 2.22 13.30
C ASN A 75 7.58 3.14 12.06
N ASN A 76 6.45 3.00 11.39
CA ASN A 76 6.02 3.82 10.26
C ASN A 76 4.61 4.36 10.56
N ASN A 77 3.99 5.07 9.62
CA ASN A 77 2.68 5.67 9.79
C ASN A 77 1.60 4.99 8.93
N ILE A 78 1.72 3.67 8.73
CA ILE A 78 0.83 2.89 7.87
C ILE A 78 -0.49 2.63 8.59
N THR A 79 -1.59 3.06 7.99
CA THR A 79 -2.94 2.83 8.52
C THR A 79 -3.62 1.62 7.89
N THR A 80 -3.27 1.27 6.65
CA THR A 80 -3.82 0.12 5.93
C THR A 80 -2.81 -0.43 4.93
N LEU A 81 -2.99 -1.67 4.47
CA LEU A 81 -2.18 -2.29 3.43
C LEU A 81 -3.07 -2.69 2.25
N PRO A 82 -2.58 -2.53 1.00
CA PRO A 82 -3.31 -2.95 -0.18
C PRO A 82 -3.70 -4.44 -0.11
N ARG A 83 -4.91 -4.73 -0.58
CA ARG A 83 -5.47 -6.09 -0.60
C ARG A 83 -4.49 -7.05 -1.26
N ASP A 84 -4.28 -8.19 -0.60
CA ASP A 84 -3.48 -9.31 -1.11
C ASP A 84 -2.07 -8.87 -1.57
N MET A 85 -1.50 -7.82 -0.98
CA MET A 85 -0.14 -7.33 -1.29
C MET A 85 0.92 -8.42 -1.17
N PHE A 86 0.69 -9.42 -0.30
CA PHE A 86 1.60 -10.54 -0.07
C PHE A 86 1.32 -11.77 -0.94
N ALA A 87 0.34 -11.70 -1.83
CA ALA A 87 0.05 -12.79 -2.77
C ALA A 87 1.24 -13.01 -3.72
N GLY A 88 1.58 -14.28 -3.95
CA GLY A 88 2.69 -14.64 -4.83
C GLY A 88 4.08 -14.44 -4.23
N MET A 89 4.20 -14.28 -2.91
CA MET A 89 5.49 -14.27 -2.18
C MET A 89 5.65 -15.55 -1.33
N PRO A 90 5.91 -16.72 -1.96
CA PRO A 90 5.92 -18.02 -1.26
C PRO A 90 7.11 -18.19 -0.30
N ARG A 91 8.14 -17.34 -0.41
CA ARG A 91 9.35 -17.41 0.42
C ARG A 91 9.29 -16.52 1.66
N LEU A 92 8.26 -15.66 1.77
CA LEU A 92 8.13 -14.71 2.84
C LEU A 92 7.92 -15.44 4.17
N ARG A 93 8.87 -15.26 5.09
CA ARG A 93 8.90 -15.96 6.39
C ARG A 93 8.93 -14.99 7.58
N ALA A 94 9.29 -13.73 7.34
CA ALA A 94 9.27 -12.69 8.35
C ALA A 94 8.67 -11.40 7.78
N LEU A 95 7.58 -10.95 8.40
CA LEU A 95 6.91 -9.70 8.08
C LEU A 95 6.76 -8.90 9.38
N ARG A 96 7.47 -7.78 9.47
CA ARG A 96 7.40 -6.93 10.68
C ARG A 96 6.63 -5.66 10.38
N LEU A 97 5.50 -5.50 11.05
CA LEU A 97 4.57 -4.39 10.87
C LEU A 97 4.26 -3.67 12.20
N SER A 98 4.93 -4.02 13.31
CA SER A 98 4.66 -3.42 14.62
C SER A 98 4.91 -1.91 14.63
N GLU A 99 4.30 -1.21 15.60
CA GLU A 99 4.40 0.25 15.71
C GLU A 99 3.92 0.98 14.43
N ASN A 100 2.80 0.52 13.86
CA ASN A 100 2.07 1.24 12.83
C ASN A 100 0.63 1.51 13.30
N PRO A 101 0.02 2.66 12.94
CA PRO A 101 -1.32 3.02 13.36
C PRO A 101 -2.41 2.31 12.55
N PHE A 102 -2.39 0.97 12.48
CA PHE A 102 -3.35 0.20 11.68
C PHE A 102 -4.81 0.47 12.07
N ALA A 103 -5.59 0.88 11.09
CA ALA A 103 -7.04 0.95 11.14
C ALA A 103 -7.60 -0.44 10.79
N CYS A 104 -8.04 -1.17 11.81
CA CYS A 104 -8.68 -2.46 11.68
C CYS A 104 -10.16 -2.31 11.29
N ASP A 105 -10.37 -1.74 10.10
CA ASP A 105 -11.66 -1.67 9.42
C ASP A 105 -11.78 -2.74 8.33
N CYS A 106 -12.88 -2.74 7.58
CA CYS A 106 -13.13 -3.76 6.55
C CYS A 106 -12.03 -3.85 5.48
N HIS A 107 -11.24 -2.80 5.25
CA HIS A 107 -10.15 -2.80 4.26
C HIS A 107 -8.93 -3.61 4.73
N LEU A 108 -8.72 -3.76 6.04
CA LEU A 108 -7.62 -4.55 6.61
C LEU A 108 -8.03 -5.98 6.97
N SER A 109 -9.30 -6.32 6.78
CA SER A 109 -9.87 -7.63 7.13
C SER A 109 -9.16 -8.82 6.46
N TRP A 110 -8.69 -8.62 5.22
CA TRP A 110 -7.89 -9.61 4.49
C TRP A 110 -6.59 -9.98 5.21
N LEU A 111 -5.96 -9.03 5.91
CA LEU A 111 -4.71 -9.25 6.61
C LEU A 111 -4.93 -10.17 7.82
N ALA A 112 -6.04 -10.01 8.53
CA ALA A 112 -6.42 -10.93 9.60
C ALA A 112 -6.63 -12.35 9.07
N ARG A 113 -7.39 -12.50 7.97
CA ARG A 113 -7.58 -13.79 7.28
C ARG A 113 -6.25 -14.41 6.83
N TYR A 114 -5.35 -13.60 6.26
CA TYR A 114 -4.03 -14.04 5.81
C TYR A 114 -3.16 -14.51 6.98
N LEU A 115 -3.10 -13.71 8.06
CA LEU A 115 -2.28 -14.02 9.24
C LEU A 115 -2.88 -15.12 10.10
N LYS A 116 -4.18 -15.43 10.01
CA LYS A 116 -4.79 -16.56 10.71
C LYS A 116 -4.12 -17.89 10.34
N ASN A 117 -3.74 -18.06 9.08
CA ASN A 117 -3.05 -19.25 8.58
C ASN A 117 -1.51 -19.12 8.65
N ALA A 118 -1.00 -17.92 8.96
CA ALA A 118 0.43 -17.60 8.97
C ALA A 118 0.80 -16.74 10.19
N SER A 119 0.30 -17.08 11.38
CA SER A 119 0.39 -16.21 12.56
C SER A 119 1.83 -15.92 13.02
N ARG A 120 2.76 -16.82 12.70
CA ARG A 120 4.20 -16.64 12.93
C ARG A 120 4.85 -15.60 12.02
N LEU A 121 4.20 -15.24 10.91
CA LEU A 121 4.74 -14.34 9.90
C LEU A 121 4.82 -12.90 10.42
N ALA A 122 3.77 -12.44 11.13
CA ALA A 122 3.68 -11.09 11.68
C ALA A 122 3.04 -11.07 13.10
N PRO A 123 3.68 -11.67 14.11
CA PRO A 123 3.07 -11.97 15.41
C PRO A 123 2.80 -10.74 16.29
N TYR A 124 3.39 -9.59 15.96
CA TYR A 124 3.31 -8.35 16.74
C TYR A 124 2.45 -7.27 16.09
N THR A 125 1.80 -7.57 14.97
CA THR A 125 0.90 -6.63 14.30
C THR A 125 -0.37 -6.43 15.14
N ARG A 126 -0.62 -5.18 15.55
CA ARG A 126 -1.75 -4.82 16.40
C ARG A 126 -2.58 -3.72 15.77
N CYS A 127 -3.87 -3.73 16.06
CA CYS A 127 -4.77 -2.65 15.69
C CYS A 127 -4.49 -1.40 16.52
N HIS A 128 -4.52 -0.24 15.89
CA HIS A 128 -4.49 1.06 16.56
C HIS A 128 -5.90 1.64 16.71
N SER A 129 -6.75 1.42 15.71
CA SER A 129 -8.16 1.82 15.67
C SER A 129 -8.99 0.71 15.01
N PRO A 130 -10.33 0.71 15.12
CA PRO A 130 -11.14 1.54 16.02
C PRO A 130 -10.91 1.21 17.50
N GLY A 131 -11.44 2.04 18.41
CA GLY A 131 -11.17 1.93 19.86
C GLY A 131 -11.49 0.55 20.45
N GLN A 132 -12.47 -0.18 19.91
CA GLN A 132 -12.85 -1.52 20.36
C GLN A 132 -11.79 -2.59 20.02
N LEU A 133 -11.07 -2.42 18.91
CA LEU A 133 -10.04 -3.35 18.46
C LEU A 133 -8.63 -2.90 18.84
N LYS A 134 -8.48 -1.66 19.33
CA LYS A 134 -7.18 -1.09 19.70
C LYS A 134 -6.39 -2.02 20.64
N GLY A 135 -5.14 -2.29 20.27
CA GLY A 135 -4.20 -3.16 20.99
C GLY A 135 -4.36 -4.66 20.69
N GLN A 136 -5.47 -5.09 20.09
CA GLN A 136 -5.67 -6.49 19.72
C GLN A 136 -4.74 -6.90 18.58
N LYS A 137 -4.25 -8.14 18.60
CA LYS A 137 -3.40 -8.66 17.52
C LYS A 137 -4.25 -8.96 16.30
N VAL A 138 -3.81 -8.49 15.13
CA VAL A 138 -4.54 -8.70 13.88
C VAL A 138 -4.73 -10.18 13.56
N ALA A 139 -3.75 -11.03 13.89
CA ALA A 139 -3.80 -12.47 13.66
C ALA A 139 -4.81 -13.21 14.56
N ASP A 140 -5.21 -12.62 15.69
CA ASP A 140 -6.15 -13.23 16.65
C ASP A 140 -7.62 -12.84 16.32
N LEU A 141 -7.82 -11.85 15.45
CA LEU A 141 -9.14 -11.33 15.07
C LEU A 141 -9.77 -12.12 13.92
N HIS A 142 -11.10 -12.09 13.85
CA HIS A 142 -11.86 -12.64 12.73
C HIS A 142 -12.19 -11.56 11.71
N GLU A 143 -12.27 -11.94 10.43
CA GLU A 143 -12.59 -11.00 9.32
C GLU A 143 -13.89 -10.21 9.57
N GLN A 144 -14.84 -10.78 10.31
CA GLN A 144 -16.13 -10.16 10.66
C GLN A 144 -16.04 -9.06 11.73
N ASP A 145 -14.94 -9.02 12.50
CA ASP A 145 -14.71 -7.98 13.51
C ASP A 145 -14.37 -6.63 12.86
N PHE A 146 -13.85 -6.67 11.63
CA PHE A 146 -13.44 -5.54 10.84
C PHE A 146 -14.63 -4.90 10.11
N LYS A 147 -15.07 -3.73 10.57
CA LYS A 147 -16.27 -3.05 10.05
C LYS A 147 -15.93 -1.67 9.51
N CYS A 148 -16.52 -1.31 8.37
CA CYS A 148 -16.47 0.04 7.84
C CYS A 148 -17.76 0.79 8.21
N SER A 149 -17.62 1.97 8.80
CA SER A 149 -18.74 2.88 9.10
C SER A 149 -19.09 3.69 7.85
N GLY A 150 -19.75 3.02 6.92
CA GLY A 150 -20.39 3.60 5.75
C GLY A 150 -21.45 2.62 5.28
N LYS A 151 -22.66 3.09 4.97
CA LYS A 151 -23.63 2.24 4.27
C LYS A 151 -23.00 1.84 2.95
N CYS A 152 -22.47 0.63 2.86
CA CYS A 152 -22.33 -0.04 1.57
C CYS A 152 -23.76 -0.18 1.05
N ALA A 153 -24.09 0.54 -0.02
CA ALA A 153 -25.29 0.24 -0.78
C ALA A 153 -25.09 -1.14 -1.39
N ASP A 154 -25.66 -2.12 -0.68
CA ASP A 154 -25.92 -3.48 -1.11
C ASP A 154 -24.71 -4.41 -1.31
N GLY A 155 -24.87 -5.63 -0.80
CA GLY A 155 -23.87 -6.68 -0.74
C GLY A 155 -23.62 -7.35 -2.09
N GLN A 156 -23.06 -6.62 -3.05
CA GLN A 156 -22.52 -7.22 -4.27
C GLN A 156 -21.20 -6.55 -4.69
N ARG A 157 -20.15 -7.37 -4.76
CA ARG A 157 -18.86 -7.18 -5.46
C ARG A 157 -18.24 -5.78 -5.34
N GLU A 158 -17.29 -5.66 -4.41
CA GLU A 158 -16.03 -4.93 -4.56
C GLU A 158 -16.06 -3.72 -5.52
N ARG A 159 -16.80 -2.66 -5.15
CA ARG A 159 -16.64 -1.35 -5.76
C ARG A 159 -15.29 -0.80 -5.28
N LEU A 160 -14.21 -1.13 -6.00
CA LEU A 160 -12.84 -0.68 -5.74
C LEU A 160 -12.76 0.84 -5.98
N CYS A 161 -13.29 1.62 -5.06
CA CYS A 161 -12.95 3.03 -5.00
C CYS A 161 -11.51 3.13 -4.48
N PRO A 162 -10.57 3.72 -5.24
CA PRO A 162 -9.19 3.85 -4.76
C PRO A 162 -9.19 4.67 -3.48
N HIS A 163 -8.74 4.09 -2.36
CA HIS A 163 -8.46 4.87 -1.16
C HIS A 163 -7.23 5.74 -1.43
N PRO A 164 -7.17 7.03 -1.05
CA PRO A 164 -8.09 7.85 -0.24
C PRO A 164 -9.18 8.62 -1.00
N CYS A 165 -9.49 8.26 -2.24
CA CYS A 165 -10.49 8.94 -3.07
C CYS A 165 -11.94 8.61 -2.66
N ARG A 166 -12.87 9.44 -3.14
CA ARG A 166 -14.32 9.23 -3.00
C ARG A 166 -14.92 8.90 -4.36
N CYS A 167 -15.79 7.90 -4.42
CA CYS A 167 -16.45 7.49 -5.64
C CYS A 167 -17.97 7.65 -5.49
N ALA A 168 -18.59 8.39 -6.40
CA ALA A 168 -20.04 8.60 -6.47
C ALA A 168 -20.46 8.83 -7.92
N ASP A 169 -21.49 8.12 -8.38
CA ASP A 169 -22.12 8.32 -9.70
C ASP A 169 -21.14 8.33 -10.89
N GLY A 170 -20.18 7.39 -10.90
CA GLY A 170 -19.13 7.31 -11.92
C GLY A 170 -18.00 8.35 -11.77
N ILE A 171 -18.04 9.21 -10.75
CA ILE A 171 -17.02 10.21 -10.48
C ILE A 171 -16.08 9.69 -9.39
N VAL A 172 -14.79 9.59 -9.70
CA VAL A 172 -13.72 9.32 -8.74
C VAL A 172 -13.03 10.64 -8.38
N ASP A 173 -13.29 11.15 -7.18
CA ASP A 173 -12.71 12.41 -6.68
C ASP A 173 -11.56 12.16 -5.71
N CYS A 174 -10.35 12.47 -6.18
CA CYS A 174 -9.10 12.35 -5.46
C CYS A 174 -8.44 13.71 -5.17
N ARG A 175 -9.16 14.83 -5.35
CA ARG A 175 -8.60 16.17 -5.12
C ARG A 175 -8.22 16.36 -3.65
N GLU A 176 -7.12 17.07 -3.42
CA GLU A 176 -6.60 17.39 -2.07
C GLU A 176 -6.26 16.16 -1.21
N LYS A 177 -6.16 14.97 -1.81
CA LYS A 177 -5.82 13.73 -1.09
C LYS A 177 -4.33 13.41 -1.06
N SER A 178 -3.48 14.41 -1.30
CA SER A 178 -2.01 14.29 -1.30
C SER A 178 -1.48 13.15 -2.18
N LEU A 179 -2.23 12.77 -3.22
CA LEU A 179 -1.80 11.75 -4.16
C LEU A 179 -0.62 12.27 -4.99
N THR A 180 0.41 11.44 -5.13
CA THR A 180 1.58 11.73 -5.97
C THR A 180 1.45 11.14 -7.38
N THR A 181 0.48 10.24 -7.59
CA THR A 181 0.24 9.53 -8.85
C THR A 181 -1.25 9.30 -9.08
N VAL A 182 -1.64 9.07 -10.33
CA VAL A 182 -2.99 8.60 -10.68
C VAL A 182 -3.21 7.21 -10.07
N PRO A 183 -4.32 6.96 -9.35
CA PRO A 183 -4.62 5.61 -8.84
C PRO A 183 -4.70 4.59 -9.97
N SER A 184 -4.04 3.44 -9.82
CA SER A 184 -4.07 2.37 -10.84
C SER A 184 -5.34 1.51 -10.82
N THR A 185 -6.16 1.66 -9.78
CA THR A 185 -7.45 0.96 -9.62
C THR A 185 -8.57 1.99 -9.66
N LEU A 186 -9.34 2.00 -10.74
CA LEU A 186 -10.55 2.80 -10.90
C LEU A 186 -11.75 1.87 -11.10
N PRO A 187 -12.94 2.19 -10.55
CA PRO A 187 -14.17 1.47 -10.88
C PRO A 187 -14.43 1.43 -12.40
N GLU A 188 -14.96 0.33 -12.93
CA GLU A 188 -15.24 0.18 -14.37
C GLU A 188 -16.30 1.18 -14.88
N ASP A 189 -17.17 1.66 -14.00
CA ASP A 189 -18.20 2.67 -14.24
C ASP A 189 -17.67 4.12 -14.11
N THR A 190 -16.35 4.30 -14.00
CA THR A 190 -15.75 5.64 -13.89
C THR A 190 -15.95 6.43 -15.19
N THR A 191 -16.79 7.46 -15.13
CA THR A 191 -17.03 8.45 -16.19
C THR A 191 -16.17 9.69 -16.03
N GLU A 192 -15.77 10.04 -14.80
CA GLU A 192 -14.98 11.23 -14.51
C GLU A 192 -13.94 10.96 -13.40
N LEU A 193 -12.69 11.39 -13.61
CA LEU A 193 -11.62 11.31 -12.62
C LEU A 193 -11.10 12.71 -12.27
N ARG A 194 -11.20 13.10 -11.00
CA ARG A 194 -10.76 14.41 -10.50
C ARG A 194 -9.48 14.28 -9.68
N LEU A 195 -8.38 14.84 -10.18
CA LEU A 195 -7.05 14.83 -9.57
C LEU A 195 -6.60 16.25 -9.20
N GLY A 196 -5.68 16.38 -8.25
CA GLY A 196 -5.06 17.66 -7.90
C GLY A 196 -4.14 18.19 -9.02
N ALA A 197 -4.04 19.53 -9.12
CA ALA A 197 -3.29 20.22 -10.18
C ALA A 197 -1.80 19.81 -10.28
N GLU A 198 -1.18 19.46 -9.15
CA GLU A 198 0.20 18.94 -9.06
C GLU A 198 0.40 17.65 -9.88
N ILE A 199 -0.58 16.73 -9.87
CA ILE A 199 -0.50 15.43 -10.57
C ILE A 199 -0.65 15.61 -12.08
N THR A 200 -1.53 16.52 -12.51
CA THR A 200 -1.73 16.82 -13.94
C THR A 200 -0.50 17.46 -14.59
N SER A 201 0.33 18.16 -13.83
CA SER A 201 1.58 18.75 -14.35
C SER A 201 2.65 17.69 -14.64
N ARG A 202 2.80 16.68 -13.76
CA ARG A 202 3.81 15.61 -13.88
C ARG A 202 3.47 14.56 -14.95
N ASN A 203 2.19 14.37 -15.25
CA ASN A 203 1.72 13.42 -16.28
C ASN A 203 1.57 14.04 -17.68
N SER A 204 1.94 15.30 -17.86
CA SER A 204 1.77 16.03 -19.14
C SER A 204 2.65 15.50 -20.29
N THR A 205 3.60 14.59 -20.03
CA THR A 205 4.32 13.84 -21.07
C THR A 205 3.50 12.73 -21.74
N GLU A 206 2.29 12.40 -21.27
CA GLU A 206 1.48 11.30 -21.82
C GLU A 206 0.04 11.70 -22.21
N LYS A 207 -0.20 12.99 -22.51
CA LYS A 207 -1.46 13.44 -23.14
C LYS A 207 -1.23 13.87 -24.59
N ARG A 208 -1.10 12.88 -25.48
CA ARG A 208 -1.64 13.03 -26.84
C ARG A 208 -2.93 12.21 -26.93
N SER A 209 -3.93 12.85 -27.52
CA SER A 209 -5.25 12.31 -27.89
C SER A 209 -6.28 12.32 -26.76
N LEU A 210 -7.02 13.43 -26.65
CA LEU A 210 -8.49 13.49 -26.67
C LEU A 210 -8.93 14.95 -26.37
N THR A 211 -8.74 15.80 -27.39
CA THR A 211 -9.64 16.91 -27.73
C THR A 211 -10.44 16.39 -28.93
N THR A 212 -11.75 16.54 -29.11
CA THR A 212 -12.67 17.67 -29.00
C THR A 212 -14.10 17.14 -29.18
N GLY A 213 -15.10 17.78 -28.60
CA GLY A 213 -16.50 17.64 -29.01
C GLY A 213 -17.35 18.69 -28.32
N ALA A 214 -17.81 19.66 -29.11
CA ALA A 214 -18.62 20.81 -28.70
C ALA A 214 -20.00 20.41 -28.17
#